data_AF-A0A7J7QQI4-F1
#
_entry.id   AF-A0A7J7QQI4-F1
#
_cell.length_a   1.000
_cell.length_b   1.000
_cell.length_c   1.000
_cell.angle_alpha   90.00
_cell.angle_beta   90.00
_cell.angle_gamma   90.00
#
_symmetry.space_group_name_H-M   'P 1'
#
loop_
_entity.id
_entity.type
_entity.pdbx_description
1 polymer ?
#
loop_
_entity_poly.entity_id
_entity_poly.type
_entity_poly.pdbx_seq_one_letter_code
_entity_poly.pdbx_strand_id
1 'polypeptide(L)'
;MGGGSGVSCPRGTYTDAYNKAPACTPCRTGLTTAAEGSSAAGGCKLARAGFYVQESRLSNAADEQQTQPLQQTVVRATAAAEDGSSKPAADTLAEYVAVPCFGIEYDLDSNTRRAVPCVENSYGQSAPSFDLVATRCIPCPDGTATPDVQSGVAAASGYTSALACSPLPGWATQHWGRSSAARSVQGGDGLPQPCGKGSYSPGGSADAPGGSCTSCPRGFTTQEPAAEGPDECNICSAGNGGAGCLPCSYGTYSFGGSPHGCRPCQQGHTSARGAESSAQCVVTWPQELDSYTTQLPVSDEGAWTDVAAGDASEQACKAGCGAGCIMYHYATGEGKCRVLLALTPDAAGFSSRAAVGFKAFSGGAVLDYAFFYIPASLMLGVQIRDVGSVTLGECLRACSRSEACVLVRVTGDAAGSSSSLNSCALFTGQLDPDSITSYQVAPQHLLSDGFEVNTL
;
A
#
# COMPACT_ATOMS: atom_id res chain seq x y z
N MET A 1 64.16 41.59 -12.72
CA MET A 1 62.84 41.44 -13.37
C MET A 1 61.81 41.36 -12.27
N GLY A 2 60.99 42.41 -12.06
CA GLY A 2 59.97 42.42 -11.02
C GLY A 2 58.70 41.74 -11.53
N GLY A 3 58.42 40.52 -11.08
CA GLY A 3 57.19 39.81 -11.38
C GLY A 3 56.05 40.35 -10.52
N GLY A 4 55.22 41.25 -11.07
CA GLY A 4 53.94 41.58 -10.47
C GLY A 4 52.93 40.47 -10.77
N SER A 5 52.47 39.75 -9.74
CA SER A 5 51.35 38.81 -9.87
C SER A 5 50.05 39.60 -9.85
N GLY A 6 49.33 39.64 -10.97
CA GLY A 6 47.99 40.22 -11.04
C GLY A 6 46.99 39.31 -10.33
N VAL A 7 46.22 39.86 -9.39
CA VAL A 7 45.15 39.13 -8.69
C VAL A 7 43.85 39.26 -9.49
N SER A 8 43.22 38.13 -9.79
CA SER A 8 41.93 38.07 -10.48
C SER A 8 40.80 38.59 -9.60
N CYS A 9 39.88 39.39 -10.15
CA CYS A 9 38.71 39.87 -9.39
C CYS A 9 37.75 38.72 -9.07
N PRO A 10 37.37 38.49 -7.80
CA PRO A 10 36.42 37.44 -7.45
C PRO A 10 35.05 37.70 -8.11
N ARG A 11 34.27 36.62 -8.30
CA ARG A 11 32.95 36.69 -8.91
C ARG A 11 32.07 37.70 -8.17
N GLY A 12 31.40 38.58 -8.93
CA GLY A 12 30.61 39.67 -8.37
C GLY A 12 31.37 40.99 -8.15
N THR A 13 32.63 41.06 -8.62
CA THR A 13 33.44 42.28 -8.67
C THR A 13 34.12 42.42 -10.04
N TYR A 14 34.54 43.62 -10.41
CA TYR A 14 35.26 43.92 -11.66
C TYR A 14 36.35 44.97 -11.44
N THR A 15 37.29 45.12 -12.36
CA THR A 15 38.24 46.25 -12.35
C THR A 15 38.50 46.76 -13.76
N ASP A 16 38.38 48.06 -13.97
CA ASP A 16 38.73 48.73 -15.22
C ASP A 16 40.19 49.23 -15.24
N ALA A 17 40.84 49.34 -14.07
CA ALA A 17 42.23 49.75 -13.94
C ALA A 17 43.16 48.52 -13.85
N TYR A 18 43.47 47.96 -15.02
CA TYR A 18 44.35 46.80 -15.21
C TYR A 18 45.68 46.94 -14.42
N ASN A 19 45.88 46.09 -13.40
CA ASN A 19 47.02 46.09 -12.47
C ASN A 19 47.30 47.43 -11.74
N LYS A 20 46.38 48.40 -11.80
CA LYS A 20 46.52 49.73 -11.20
C LYS A 20 45.49 50.00 -10.11
N ALA A 21 44.38 49.24 -10.07
CA ALA A 21 43.43 49.32 -8.96
C ALA A 21 43.98 48.60 -7.71
N PRO A 22 43.89 49.22 -6.51
CA PRO A 22 44.25 48.56 -5.26
C PRO A 22 43.23 47.48 -4.84
N ALA A 23 42.02 47.47 -5.41
CA ALA A 23 40.98 46.48 -5.17
C ALA A 23 39.97 46.43 -6.32
N CYS A 24 39.18 45.35 -6.42
CA CYS A 24 38.10 45.23 -7.40
C CYS A 24 36.84 45.99 -6.94
N THR A 25 36.15 46.60 -7.89
CA THR A 25 34.88 47.30 -7.70
C THR A 25 33.73 46.28 -7.65
N PRO A 26 32.90 46.25 -6.60
CA PRO A 26 31.75 45.35 -6.55
C PRO A 26 30.73 45.68 -7.65
N CYS A 27 30.07 44.64 -8.17
CA CYS A 27 28.89 44.83 -9.01
C CYS A 27 27.78 45.54 -8.23
N ARG A 28 26.92 46.26 -8.95
CA ARG A 28 25.71 46.87 -8.38
C ARG A 28 24.85 45.80 -7.68
N THR A 29 24.16 46.20 -6.61
CA THR A 29 23.28 45.31 -5.82
C THR A 29 22.37 44.50 -6.73
N GLY A 30 22.34 43.18 -6.50
CA GLY A 30 21.56 42.24 -7.30
C GLY A 30 22.26 41.70 -8.55
N LEU A 31 23.40 42.26 -8.95
CA LEU A 31 24.19 41.80 -10.11
C LEU A 31 25.47 41.08 -9.69
N THR A 32 25.98 40.24 -10.60
CA THR A 32 27.21 39.47 -10.48
C THR A 32 27.85 39.25 -11.85
N THR A 33 29.10 38.79 -11.85
CA THR A 33 29.85 38.47 -13.07
C THR A 33 29.69 37.00 -13.44
N ALA A 34 29.78 36.68 -14.73
CA ALA A 34 29.70 35.28 -15.20
C ALA A 34 30.85 34.41 -14.66
N ALA A 35 32.03 34.99 -14.50
CA ALA A 35 33.21 34.33 -13.96
C ALA A 35 34.05 35.33 -13.14
N GLU A 36 35.08 34.82 -12.48
CA GLU A 36 36.15 35.64 -11.91
C GLU A 36 36.93 36.37 -13.02
N GLY A 37 37.68 37.41 -12.66
CA GLY A 37 38.57 38.13 -13.56
C GLY A 37 37.88 39.15 -14.46
N SER A 38 36.69 39.62 -14.09
CA SER A 38 35.98 40.60 -14.91
C SER A 38 36.73 41.94 -14.96
N SER A 39 36.97 42.43 -16.18
CA SER A 39 37.77 43.64 -16.42
C SER A 39 36.95 44.89 -16.75
N ALA A 40 35.63 44.86 -16.54
CA ALA A 40 34.75 46.00 -16.85
C ALA A 40 33.41 45.90 -16.11
N ALA A 41 32.78 47.04 -15.85
CA ALA A 41 31.44 47.11 -15.26
C ALA A 41 30.40 46.34 -16.09
N GLY A 42 30.57 46.32 -17.41
CA GLY A 42 29.75 45.53 -18.33
C GLY A 42 29.86 44.01 -18.16
N GLY A 43 30.74 43.50 -17.30
CA GLY A 43 30.74 42.09 -16.89
C GLY A 43 29.70 41.75 -15.83
N CYS A 44 29.16 42.75 -15.12
CA CYS A 44 28.10 42.62 -14.12
C CYS A 44 26.71 42.49 -14.76
N LYS A 45 26.53 41.51 -15.65
CA LYS A 45 25.30 41.32 -16.44
C LYS A 45 24.40 40.21 -15.93
N LEU A 46 24.87 39.41 -14.98
CA LEU A 46 24.08 38.33 -14.42
C LEU A 46 23.42 38.81 -13.15
N ALA A 47 22.16 38.44 -12.96
CA ALA A 47 21.53 38.61 -11.67
C ALA A 47 22.11 37.58 -10.68
N ARG A 48 22.25 37.95 -9.40
CA ARG A 48 22.53 36.98 -8.33
C ARG A 48 21.30 36.07 -8.17
N ALA A 49 21.50 34.87 -7.62
CA ALA A 49 20.37 34.00 -7.25
C ALA A 49 19.35 34.80 -6.42
N GLY A 50 18.09 34.81 -6.86
CA GLY A 50 17.02 35.63 -6.28
C GLY A 50 16.79 37.01 -6.91
N PHE A 51 17.53 37.39 -7.96
CA PHE A 51 17.35 38.63 -8.74
C PHE A 51 17.05 38.33 -10.22
N TYR A 52 16.40 39.25 -10.95
CA TYR A 52 16.20 39.18 -12.40
C TYR A 52 16.60 40.48 -13.10
N VAL A 53 16.95 40.42 -14.38
CA VAL A 53 17.26 41.59 -15.22
C VAL A 53 16.04 41.88 -16.10
N GLN A 54 15.43 43.05 -15.94
CA GLN A 54 14.36 43.50 -16.83
C GLN A 54 14.96 44.43 -17.89
N GLU A 55 14.87 44.05 -19.17
CA GLU A 55 15.16 45.00 -20.25
C GLU A 55 13.97 45.96 -20.37
N SER A 56 14.11 47.15 -19.80
CA SER A 56 13.25 48.27 -20.13
C SER A 56 13.64 48.77 -21.53
N ARG A 57 12.88 48.36 -22.55
CA ARG A 57 12.87 49.12 -23.80
C ARG A 57 12.28 50.48 -23.50
N LEU A 58 13.12 51.52 -23.48
CA LEU A 58 12.64 52.89 -23.61
C LEU A 58 12.00 52.99 -25.00
N SER A 59 10.67 52.98 -25.03
CA SER A 59 9.91 53.36 -26.21
C SER A 59 10.29 54.80 -26.56
N ASN A 60 10.98 55.00 -27.69
CA ASN A 60 11.05 56.31 -28.31
C ASN A 60 9.61 56.69 -28.70
N ALA A 61 9.04 57.65 -27.97
CA ALA A 61 7.75 58.22 -28.28
C ALA A 61 7.90 59.14 -29.51
N ALA A 62 7.33 58.72 -30.62
CA ALA A 62 6.75 59.60 -31.63
C ALA A 62 5.53 58.88 -32.25
N ASP A 63 4.45 59.64 -32.34
CA ASP A 63 3.18 59.38 -33.04
C ASP A 63 2.07 58.56 -32.36
N GLU A 64 1.09 59.35 -31.91
CA GLU A 64 -0.31 59.38 -32.38
C GLU A 64 -1.38 59.14 -31.31
N GLN A 65 -2.23 60.16 -31.18
CA GLN A 65 -3.36 60.30 -30.29
C GLN A 65 -4.51 59.35 -30.67
N GLN A 66 -5.14 58.72 -29.68
CA GLN A 66 -6.60 58.60 -29.67
C GLN A 66 -7.18 58.57 -28.26
N THR A 67 -8.33 59.21 -28.15
CA THR A 67 -8.99 59.77 -26.95
C THR A 67 -9.98 58.83 -26.26
N GLN A 68 -9.84 58.72 -24.93
CA GLN A 68 -10.86 58.70 -23.83
C GLN A 68 -11.87 57.54 -23.63
N PRO A 69 -12.53 57.40 -22.44
CA PRO A 69 -12.17 57.80 -21.06
C PRO A 69 -12.53 56.78 -19.94
N LEU A 70 -11.88 56.86 -18.75
CA LEU A 70 -12.51 57.15 -17.43
C LEU A 70 -11.57 56.90 -16.23
N GLN A 71 -11.27 58.01 -15.55
CA GLN A 71 -11.10 58.24 -14.11
C GLN A 71 -10.15 57.33 -13.30
N GLN A 72 -9.02 57.91 -12.86
CA GLN A 72 -8.83 58.19 -11.44
C GLN A 72 -7.80 59.29 -11.18
N THR A 73 -8.12 60.09 -10.18
CA THR A 73 -7.60 61.39 -9.80
C THR A 73 -6.20 61.32 -9.19
N VAL A 74 -5.25 62.13 -9.69
CA VAL A 74 -3.98 62.42 -9.00
C VAL A 74 -3.92 63.91 -8.68
N VAL A 75 -3.73 64.19 -7.39
CA VAL A 75 -3.51 65.52 -6.82
C VAL A 75 -2.16 66.05 -7.33
N ARG A 76 -2.20 67.24 -7.94
CA ARG A 76 -1.03 67.94 -8.48
C ARG A 76 -0.52 68.93 -7.43
N ALA A 77 0.75 68.80 -7.04
CA ALA A 77 1.51 69.88 -6.43
C ALA A 77 2.39 70.52 -7.50
N THR A 78 2.21 71.83 -7.70
CA THR A 78 2.99 72.69 -8.58
C THR A 78 4.30 73.11 -7.94
N ALA A 79 5.39 73.09 -8.72
CA ALA A 79 6.49 74.03 -8.56
C ALA A 79 7.02 74.42 -9.95
N ALA A 80 7.29 75.70 -10.10
CA ALA A 80 7.63 76.43 -11.31
C ALA A 80 9.15 76.59 -11.53
N ALA A 81 9.48 77.34 -12.58
CA ALA A 81 10.79 77.83 -13.07
C ALA A 81 11.45 76.90 -14.10
N GLU A 82 11.48 77.28 -15.39
CA GLU A 82 12.24 78.35 -16.07
C GLU A 82 13.66 77.96 -16.46
N ASP A 83 13.90 78.20 -17.75
CA ASP A 83 15.11 78.55 -18.50
C ASP A 83 16.23 77.52 -18.73
N GLY A 84 16.73 77.58 -19.96
CA GLY A 84 17.49 76.53 -20.62
C GLY A 84 18.99 76.57 -20.40
N SER A 85 19.59 75.38 -20.49
CA SER A 85 20.93 75.21 -21.05
C SER A 85 21.20 73.73 -21.28
N SER A 86 21.77 73.42 -22.44
CA SER A 86 22.08 72.07 -22.91
C SER A 86 23.16 71.39 -22.06
N LYS A 87 22.84 70.21 -21.51
CA LYS A 87 23.78 69.25 -20.91
C LYS A 87 23.35 67.81 -21.31
N PRO A 88 24.28 66.85 -21.47
CA PRO A 88 23.95 65.54 -22.01
C PRO A 88 23.20 64.68 -20.98
N ALA A 89 22.34 63.80 -21.49
CA ALA A 89 21.39 62.96 -20.77
C ALA A 89 22.00 62.28 -19.54
N ALA A 90 21.42 62.54 -18.37
CA ALA A 90 21.61 61.73 -17.19
C ALA A 90 20.74 60.47 -17.34
N ASP A 91 21.38 59.30 -17.33
CA ASP A 91 20.71 58.01 -17.21
C ASP A 91 19.84 57.98 -15.95
N THR A 92 18.52 58.03 -16.14
CA THR A 92 17.55 57.71 -15.09
C THR A 92 17.58 56.20 -14.87
N LEU A 93 18.37 55.77 -13.88
CA LEU A 93 18.40 54.37 -13.44
C LEU A 93 17.10 54.05 -12.69
N ALA A 94 16.20 53.31 -13.35
CA ALA A 94 15.06 52.69 -12.69
C ALA A 94 15.52 51.79 -11.53
N GLU A 95 14.82 51.92 -10.40
CA GLU A 95 15.01 51.12 -9.20
C GLU A 95 14.28 49.79 -9.38
N TYR A 96 15.03 48.68 -9.31
CA TYR A 96 14.50 47.33 -9.45
C TYR A 96 14.65 46.59 -8.13
N VAL A 97 13.52 46.25 -7.51
CA VAL A 97 13.46 45.37 -6.34
C VAL A 97 13.26 43.95 -6.85
N ALA A 98 14.22 43.07 -6.59
CA ALA A 98 14.06 41.67 -6.89
C ALA A 98 13.38 40.93 -5.74
N VAL A 99 12.44 40.06 -6.11
CA VAL A 99 11.86 39.08 -5.21
C VAL A 99 12.02 37.71 -5.89
N PRO A 100 12.58 36.68 -5.21
CA PRO A 100 12.64 35.33 -5.74
C PRO A 100 11.21 34.80 -5.96
N CYS A 101 11.04 33.71 -6.73
CA CYS A 101 9.80 32.92 -6.86
C CYS A 101 8.82 33.25 -8.00
N PHE A 102 9.27 33.81 -9.13
CA PHE A 102 8.39 34.13 -10.25
C PHE A 102 8.57 33.17 -11.44
N GLY A 103 7.46 32.74 -12.04
CA GLY A 103 7.41 32.23 -13.41
C GLY A 103 7.08 33.37 -14.38
N ILE A 104 7.16 33.08 -15.68
CA ILE A 104 6.83 34.06 -16.73
C ILE A 104 5.47 33.70 -17.33
N GLU A 105 4.51 34.62 -17.23
CA GLU A 105 3.28 34.58 -18.00
C GLU A 105 3.44 35.39 -19.29
N TYR A 106 2.85 34.86 -20.35
CA TYR A 106 2.80 35.50 -21.65
C TYR A 106 1.40 36.04 -21.90
N ASP A 107 1.26 37.37 -21.89
CA ASP A 107 0.05 38.01 -22.34
C ASP A 107 0.06 38.05 -23.87
N LEU A 108 -0.79 37.21 -24.47
CA LEU A 108 -0.90 37.07 -25.92
C LEU A 108 -1.43 38.35 -26.59
N ASP A 109 -2.22 39.16 -25.86
CA ASP A 109 -2.89 40.34 -26.41
C ASP A 109 -1.94 41.55 -26.41
N SER A 110 -1.16 41.72 -25.35
CA SER A 110 -0.19 42.82 -25.24
C SER A 110 1.21 42.48 -25.74
N ASN A 111 1.48 41.20 -26.04
CA ASN A 111 2.81 40.69 -26.39
C ASN A 111 3.87 41.02 -25.31
N THR A 112 3.43 41.23 -24.06
CA THR A 112 4.30 41.54 -22.93
C THR A 112 4.53 40.31 -22.06
N ARG A 113 5.72 40.23 -21.47
CA ARG A 113 6.11 39.19 -20.52
C ARG A 113 6.07 39.77 -19.13
N ARG A 114 5.33 39.13 -18.23
CA ARG A 114 5.27 39.54 -16.82
C ARG A 114 5.77 38.41 -15.94
N ALA A 115 6.59 38.78 -14.96
CA ALA A 115 6.93 37.90 -13.86
C ALA A 115 5.69 37.75 -12.96
N VAL A 116 5.21 36.52 -12.76
CA VAL A 116 4.12 36.18 -11.83
C VAL A 116 4.63 35.22 -10.75
N PRO A 117 4.27 35.42 -9.47
CA PRO A 117 4.73 34.53 -8.42
C PRO A 117 4.13 33.14 -8.66
N CYS A 118 4.94 32.08 -8.53
CA CYS A 118 4.42 30.72 -8.62
C CYS A 118 3.67 30.39 -7.34
N VAL A 119 2.34 30.46 -7.41
CA VAL A 119 1.39 30.18 -6.33
C VAL A 119 0.35 29.19 -6.87
N GLU A 120 -0.66 28.83 -6.09
CA GLU A 120 -1.80 28.02 -6.55
C GLU A 120 -1.37 26.69 -7.20
N ASN A 121 -0.71 25.83 -6.43
CA ASN A 121 -0.27 24.50 -6.86
C ASN A 121 0.92 24.48 -7.83
N SER A 122 1.76 25.51 -7.80
CA SER A 122 2.93 25.59 -8.69
C SER A 122 4.17 26.14 -7.98
N TYR A 123 5.35 25.79 -8.50
CA TYR A 123 6.64 26.28 -8.01
C TYR A 123 7.56 26.65 -9.17
N GLY A 124 8.42 27.65 -8.97
CA GLY A 124 9.46 28.00 -9.93
C GLY A 124 10.73 27.20 -9.66
N GLN A 125 11.41 26.67 -10.69
CA GLN A 125 12.78 26.17 -10.53
C GLN A 125 13.78 27.29 -10.82
N SER A 126 14.69 27.53 -9.88
CA SER A 126 15.78 28.50 -10.05
C SER A 126 16.81 27.94 -11.03
N ALA A 127 16.72 28.27 -12.32
CA ALA A 127 17.73 27.88 -13.30
C ALA A 127 18.94 28.86 -13.28
N PRO A 128 20.20 28.36 -13.36
CA PRO A 128 21.39 29.20 -13.38
C PRO A 128 21.58 30.01 -14.68
N SER A 129 20.84 29.67 -15.75
CA SER A 129 20.77 30.43 -16.99
C SER A 129 19.32 30.79 -17.29
N PHE A 130 18.99 32.08 -17.18
CA PHE A 130 17.69 32.63 -17.50
C PHE A 130 17.50 32.69 -19.02
N ASP A 131 17.28 31.54 -19.64
CA ASP A 131 16.50 31.55 -20.86
C ASP A 131 15.06 31.92 -20.45
N LEU A 132 14.66 33.14 -20.81
CA LEU A 132 13.32 33.68 -20.56
C LEU A 132 12.21 32.81 -21.18
N VAL A 133 12.55 31.82 -22.02
CA VAL A 133 11.62 30.84 -22.58
C VAL A 133 11.40 29.63 -21.65
N ALA A 134 12.36 29.33 -20.75
CA ALA A 134 12.38 28.10 -19.94
C ALA A 134 11.90 28.28 -18.48
N THR A 135 11.79 29.52 -17.98
CA THR A 135 11.40 29.77 -16.57
C THR A 135 9.88 29.86 -16.43
N ARG A 136 9.23 28.71 -16.24
CA ARG A 136 7.78 28.61 -16.04
C ARG A 136 7.47 28.12 -14.63
N CYS A 137 6.30 28.50 -14.11
CA CYS A 137 5.78 27.84 -12.92
C CYS A 137 5.48 26.38 -13.29
N ILE A 138 6.11 25.46 -12.57
CA ILE A 138 5.96 24.03 -12.74
C ILE A 138 4.84 23.60 -11.81
N PRO A 139 3.78 22.93 -12.30
CA PRO A 139 2.74 22.42 -11.42
C PRO A 139 3.33 21.39 -10.46
N CYS A 140 2.80 21.34 -9.25
CA CYS A 140 3.13 20.26 -8.33
C CYS A 140 2.75 18.89 -8.92
N PRO A 141 3.54 17.82 -8.66
CA PRO A 141 3.18 16.47 -9.06
C PRO A 141 1.82 16.02 -8.51
N ASP A 142 1.21 15.03 -9.18
CA ASP A 142 -0.05 14.44 -8.72
C ASP A 142 0.04 13.98 -7.25
N GLY A 143 -1.01 14.29 -6.48
CA GLY A 143 -1.05 13.96 -5.05
C GLY A 143 -0.26 14.89 -4.14
N THR A 144 0.27 15.99 -4.66
CA THR A 144 0.88 17.07 -3.87
C THR A 144 0.21 18.40 -4.10
N ALA A 145 0.38 19.33 -3.15
CA ALA A 145 0.01 20.71 -3.32
C ALA A 145 0.92 21.66 -2.55
N THR A 146 0.93 22.92 -2.97
CA THR A 146 1.60 24.00 -2.25
C THR A 146 0.82 24.41 -0.99
N PRO A 147 1.49 24.99 0.04
CA PRO A 147 0.85 25.34 1.32
C PRO A 147 -0.38 26.24 1.23
N ASP A 148 -0.43 27.14 0.25
CA ASP A 148 -1.57 28.04 0.02
C ASP A 148 -2.82 27.28 -0.43
N VAL A 149 -2.65 26.27 -1.29
CA VAL A 149 -3.73 25.37 -1.71
C VAL A 149 -4.17 24.47 -0.57
N GLN A 150 -3.23 23.92 0.21
CA GLN A 150 -3.55 23.04 1.33
C GLN A 150 -4.26 23.76 2.47
N SER A 151 -3.88 25.01 2.76
CA SER A 151 -4.46 25.80 3.85
C SER A 151 -5.66 26.66 3.44
N GLY A 152 -5.87 26.88 2.13
CA GLY A 152 -6.83 27.85 1.60
C GLY A 152 -6.43 29.32 1.83
N VAL A 153 -5.22 29.58 2.32
CA VAL A 153 -4.69 30.92 2.57
C VAL A 153 -3.76 31.33 1.44
N ALA A 154 -4.05 32.45 0.78
CA ALA A 154 -3.22 32.95 -0.32
C ALA A 154 -1.74 33.07 0.08
N ALA A 155 -0.83 32.64 -0.80
CA ALA A 155 0.60 32.66 -0.54
C ALA A 155 1.10 34.11 -0.37
N ALA A 156 1.85 34.37 0.70
CA ALA A 156 2.50 35.67 0.91
C ALA A 156 3.68 35.91 -0.06
N SER A 157 4.23 34.84 -0.64
CA SER A 157 5.29 34.85 -1.66
C SER A 157 5.16 33.61 -2.53
N GLY A 158 5.70 33.64 -3.76
CA GLY A 158 5.73 32.44 -4.61
C GLY A 158 6.59 31.31 -4.03
N TYR A 159 6.48 30.11 -4.60
CA TYR A 159 7.27 28.94 -4.25
C TYR A 159 8.44 28.74 -5.23
N THR A 160 9.59 28.30 -4.72
CA THR A 160 10.88 28.23 -5.48
C THR A 160 11.44 26.83 -5.66
N SER A 161 10.73 25.80 -5.21
CA SER A 161 11.23 24.44 -5.21
C SER A 161 10.09 23.44 -5.21
N ALA A 162 10.34 22.27 -5.79
CA ALA A 162 9.46 21.12 -5.70
C ALA A 162 9.23 20.69 -4.25
N LEU A 163 10.15 21.04 -3.34
CA LEU A 163 10.01 20.81 -1.89
C LEU A 163 8.87 21.61 -1.26
N ALA A 164 8.34 22.63 -1.95
CA ALA A 164 7.13 23.31 -1.51
C ALA A 164 5.87 22.47 -1.77
N CYS A 165 5.93 21.48 -2.65
CA CYS A 165 4.81 20.58 -2.92
C CYS A 165 4.79 19.48 -1.85
N SER A 166 3.87 19.57 -0.90
CA SER A 166 3.67 18.55 0.13
C SER A 166 2.54 17.59 -0.27
N PRO A 167 2.57 16.31 0.13
CA PRO A 167 1.49 15.37 -0.12
C PRO A 167 0.15 15.88 0.40
N LEU A 168 -0.90 15.70 -0.39
CA LEU A 168 -2.28 15.94 0.03
C LEU A 168 -2.71 14.89 1.09
N PRO A 169 -3.74 15.19 1.90
CA PRO A 169 -4.45 14.16 2.66
C PRO A 169 -4.83 12.98 1.73
N GLY A 170 -4.69 11.77 2.24
CA GLY A 170 -4.81 10.54 1.45
C GLY A 170 -3.52 10.06 0.82
N TRP A 171 -2.47 10.89 0.77
CA TRP A 171 -1.22 10.59 0.08
C TRP A 171 -0.03 10.54 1.04
N ALA A 172 0.98 9.76 0.67
CA ALA A 172 2.27 9.74 1.35
C ALA A 172 3.40 9.37 0.38
N THR A 173 4.58 9.92 0.61
CA THR A 173 5.83 9.41 0.04
C THR A 173 6.13 8.09 0.72
N GLN A 174 5.72 6.98 0.12
CA GLN A 174 6.04 5.68 0.68
C GLN A 174 7.55 5.44 0.52
N HIS A 175 8.31 5.65 1.60
CA HIS A 175 9.52 4.86 1.80
C HIS A 175 9.03 3.43 2.05
N TRP A 176 8.85 2.65 0.98
CA TRP A 176 8.57 1.21 1.06
C TRP A 176 9.73 0.55 1.79
N GLY A 177 9.67 0.53 3.12
CA GLY A 177 10.62 -0.16 3.96
C GLY A 177 10.45 -1.64 3.75
N ARG A 178 11.17 -2.22 2.79
CA ARG A 178 11.50 -3.65 2.57
C ARG A 178 10.64 -4.69 3.33
N SER A 179 9.32 -4.62 3.30
CA SER A 179 8.44 -5.68 3.76
C SER A 179 8.09 -6.57 2.57
N SER A 180 8.43 -7.85 2.71
CA SER A 180 9.05 -8.67 1.66
C SER A 180 8.12 -9.38 0.66
N ALA A 181 6.88 -8.94 0.41
CA ALA A 181 5.93 -9.82 -0.31
C ALA A 181 5.02 -9.22 -1.38
N ALA A 182 4.94 -7.90 -1.57
CA ALA A 182 4.14 -7.33 -2.66
C ALA A 182 5.04 -6.99 -3.87
N ARG A 183 4.77 -7.66 -5.00
CA ARG A 183 5.50 -7.51 -6.26
C ARG A 183 5.42 -6.05 -6.73
N SER A 184 6.57 -5.38 -6.69
CA SER A 184 6.78 -3.98 -7.03
C SER A 184 6.24 -3.62 -8.42
N VAL A 185 5.27 -2.71 -8.46
CA VAL A 185 5.13 -1.79 -9.59
C VAL A 185 6.21 -0.73 -9.37
N GLN A 186 7.22 -0.71 -10.24
CA GLN A 186 8.29 0.29 -10.22
C GLN A 186 7.71 1.68 -10.57
N GLY A 187 7.18 2.38 -9.56
CA GLY A 187 6.92 3.81 -9.61
C GLY A 187 8.16 4.55 -9.07
N GLY A 188 8.80 5.35 -9.93
CA GLY A 188 10.06 6.03 -9.65
C GLY A 188 10.00 7.15 -8.61
N ASP A 189 11.20 7.48 -8.10
CA ASP A 189 11.66 8.82 -7.69
C ASP A 189 11.00 9.53 -6.49
N GLY A 190 10.39 8.81 -5.55
CA GLY A 190 9.94 9.43 -4.29
C GLY A 190 8.74 10.37 -4.45
N LEU A 191 8.00 10.23 -5.55
CA LEU A 191 6.70 10.88 -5.72
C LEU A 191 5.70 10.29 -4.72
N PRO A 192 4.84 11.13 -4.10
CA PRO A 192 3.75 10.65 -3.27
C PRO A 192 2.84 9.70 -4.04
N GLN A 193 2.31 8.72 -3.33
CA GLN A 193 1.31 7.78 -3.83
C GLN A 193 0.11 7.79 -2.90
N PRO A 194 -1.11 7.51 -3.42
CA PRO A 194 -2.27 7.39 -2.55
C PRO A 194 -2.05 6.23 -1.59
N CYS A 195 -2.48 6.39 -0.35
CA CYS A 195 -2.50 5.28 0.59
C CYS A 195 -3.40 4.17 0.06
N GLY A 196 -2.90 2.94 0.09
CA GLY A 196 -3.67 1.78 -0.35
C GLY A 196 -4.89 1.57 0.55
N LYS A 197 -5.88 0.83 0.02
CA LYS A 197 -7.06 0.44 0.80
C LYS A 197 -6.65 -0.22 2.12
N GLY A 198 -7.25 0.25 3.22
CA GLY A 198 -6.91 -0.21 4.58
C GLY A 198 -5.84 0.63 5.27
N SER A 199 -5.45 1.77 4.70
CA SER A 199 -4.60 2.77 5.34
C SER A 199 -5.07 4.18 4.99
N TYR A 200 -4.77 5.15 5.85
CA TYR A 200 -5.09 6.56 5.67
C TYR A 200 -3.85 7.43 5.90
N SER A 201 -3.86 8.68 5.43
CA SER A 201 -2.82 9.66 5.70
C SER A 201 -3.44 11.06 5.84
N PRO A 202 -3.15 11.81 6.91
CA PRO A 202 -3.57 13.22 7.00
C PRO A 202 -2.80 14.14 6.04
N GLY A 203 -1.89 13.60 5.21
CA GLY A 203 -1.04 14.34 4.29
C GLY A 203 0.35 14.63 4.87
N GLY A 204 1.13 15.44 4.15
CA GLY A 204 2.40 15.96 4.65
C GLY A 204 2.20 17.10 5.64
N SER A 205 3.10 17.22 6.62
CA SER A 205 3.18 18.39 7.51
C SER A 205 4.59 19.00 7.46
N ALA A 206 4.78 20.19 8.04
CA ALA A 206 6.10 20.80 8.12
C ALA A 206 7.14 19.89 8.82
N ASP A 207 6.70 19.11 9.81
CA ASP A 207 7.53 18.17 10.56
C ASP A 207 7.64 16.79 9.89
N ALA A 208 6.72 16.46 9.00
CA ALA A 208 6.67 15.21 8.24
C ALA A 208 6.30 15.51 6.76
N PRO A 209 7.21 16.13 5.99
CA PRO A 209 6.89 16.63 4.64
C PRO A 209 6.57 15.53 3.63
N GLY A 210 6.92 14.28 3.93
CA GLY A 210 6.55 13.11 3.13
C GLY A 210 5.19 12.51 3.47
N GLY A 211 4.56 12.89 4.60
CA GLY A 211 3.43 12.16 5.15
C GLY A 211 3.75 10.68 5.44
N SER A 212 2.79 9.95 6.01
CA SER A 212 2.93 8.50 6.20
C SER A 212 1.56 7.84 6.21
N CYS A 213 1.40 6.77 5.45
CA CYS A 213 0.19 5.95 5.52
C CYS A 213 0.15 5.19 6.85
N THR A 214 -0.91 5.41 7.62
CA THR A 214 -1.22 4.72 8.86
C THR A 214 -2.24 3.64 8.58
N SER A 215 -1.98 2.40 8.99
CA SER A 215 -2.94 1.30 8.81
C SER A 215 -4.20 1.51 9.65
N CYS A 216 -5.35 1.08 9.11
CA CYS A 216 -6.59 1.07 9.85
C CYS A 216 -6.52 0.13 11.07
N PRO A 217 -7.35 0.37 12.11
CA PRO A 217 -7.49 -0.57 13.23
C PRO A 217 -7.82 -2.00 12.78
N ARG A 218 -7.42 -3.00 13.56
CA ARG A 218 -7.65 -4.41 13.23
C ARG A 218 -9.14 -4.67 12.95
N GLY A 219 -9.42 -5.33 11.83
CA GLY A 219 -10.77 -5.65 11.37
C GLY A 219 -11.39 -4.58 10.47
N PHE A 220 -10.89 -3.34 10.51
CA PHE A 220 -11.39 -2.22 9.71
C PHE A 220 -10.54 -1.99 8.46
N THR A 221 -11.14 -1.36 7.46
CA THR A 221 -10.50 -0.90 6.22
C THR A 221 -11.15 0.39 5.76
N THR A 222 -10.52 1.07 4.81
CA THR A 222 -11.11 2.20 4.07
C THR A 222 -11.98 1.68 2.92
N GLN A 223 -12.97 2.47 2.48
CA GLN A 223 -13.82 2.13 1.33
C GLN A 223 -13.03 2.13 0.02
N GLU A 224 -12.23 3.18 -0.17
CA GLU A 224 -11.40 3.45 -1.34
C GLU A 224 -9.93 3.70 -0.91
N PRO A 225 -8.96 3.67 -1.84
CA PRO A 225 -7.64 4.22 -1.56
C PRO A 225 -7.70 5.74 -1.29
N ALA A 226 -6.57 6.31 -0.86
CA ALA A 226 -6.41 7.74 -0.58
C ALA A 226 -7.27 8.28 0.59
N ALA A 227 -7.52 7.47 1.62
CA ALA A 227 -8.25 7.94 2.80
C ALA A 227 -7.45 8.99 3.58
N GLU A 228 -8.12 10.08 3.96
CA GLU A 228 -7.51 11.27 4.54
C GLU A 228 -7.41 11.17 6.07
N GLY A 229 -8.31 10.40 6.70
CA GLY A 229 -8.39 10.34 8.16
C GLY A 229 -8.78 8.96 8.70
N PRO A 230 -8.62 8.77 10.03
CA PRO A 230 -8.99 7.52 10.70
C PRO A 230 -10.50 7.24 10.64
N ASP A 231 -11.34 8.29 10.53
CA ASP A 231 -12.80 8.15 10.46
C ASP A 231 -13.29 7.46 9.17
N GLU A 232 -12.42 7.37 8.15
CA GLU A 232 -12.67 6.61 6.92
C GLU A 232 -12.37 5.12 7.06
N CYS A 233 -11.73 4.70 8.16
CA CYS A 233 -11.57 3.29 8.52
C CYS A 233 -12.86 2.75 9.18
N ASN A 234 -13.99 2.88 8.49
CA ASN A 234 -15.33 2.65 9.06
C ASN A 234 -16.08 1.47 8.42
N ILE A 235 -15.46 0.75 7.50
CA ILE A 235 -16.00 -0.49 6.93
C ILE A 235 -15.14 -1.69 7.34
N CYS A 236 -15.75 -2.88 7.35
CA CYS A 236 -15.01 -4.09 7.70
C CYS A 236 -14.12 -4.55 6.55
N SER A 237 -12.91 -4.96 6.89
CA SER A 237 -12.03 -5.71 6.01
C SER A 237 -12.63 -7.07 5.65
N ALA A 238 -12.15 -7.70 4.57
CA ALA A 238 -12.57 -9.04 4.23
C ALA A 238 -12.32 -10.00 5.42
N GLY A 239 -13.22 -10.95 5.60
CA GLY A 239 -13.19 -11.86 6.76
C GLY A 239 -13.76 -11.28 8.04
N ASN A 240 -14.13 -10.01 8.07
CA ASN A 240 -14.67 -9.34 9.25
C ASN A 240 -16.08 -8.81 9.00
N GLY A 241 -16.90 -8.73 10.06
CA GLY A 241 -18.27 -8.26 9.97
C GLY A 241 -18.87 -7.81 11.29
N GLY A 242 -20.05 -7.18 11.18
CA GLY A 242 -20.79 -6.59 12.30
C GLY A 242 -20.22 -5.23 12.73
N ALA A 243 -20.89 -4.59 13.71
CA ALA A 243 -20.57 -3.23 14.15
C ALA A 243 -19.14 -3.06 14.69
N GLY A 244 -18.54 -4.13 15.24
CA GLY A 244 -17.16 -4.13 15.73
C GLY A 244 -16.13 -4.64 14.73
N CYS A 245 -16.54 -4.95 13.49
CA CYS A 245 -15.71 -5.61 12.48
C CYS A 245 -14.86 -6.75 13.07
N LEU A 246 -15.53 -7.65 13.78
CA LEU A 246 -14.90 -8.82 14.36
C LEU A 246 -14.72 -9.89 13.28
N PRO A 247 -13.72 -10.77 13.42
CA PRO A 247 -13.57 -11.92 12.53
C PRO A 247 -14.87 -12.72 12.47
N CYS A 248 -15.27 -13.08 11.26
CA CYS A 248 -16.45 -13.91 11.06
C CYS A 248 -16.35 -15.21 11.86
N SER A 249 -17.43 -15.59 12.52
CA SER A 249 -17.51 -16.86 13.24
C SER A 249 -17.47 -18.02 12.26
N TYR A 250 -17.24 -19.21 12.79
CA TYR A 250 -17.36 -20.46 12.04
C TYR A 250 -18.66 -20.56 11.23
N GLY A 251 -18.55 -21.13 10.03
CA GLY A 251 -19.68 -21.30 9.12
C GLY A 251 -20.24 -19.99 8.57
N THR A 252 -19.51 -18.88 8.72
CA THR A 252 -19.85 -17.58 8.14
C THR A 252 -18.66 -16.96 7.41
N TYR A 253 -18.92 -16.04 6.49
CA TYR A 253 -17.91 -15.33 5.70
C TYR A 253 -18.30 -13.88 5.43
N SER A 254 -17.35 -13.05 5.02
CA SER A 254 -17.58 -11.65 4.63
C SER A 254 -16.58 -11.19 3.57
N PHE A 255 -17.07 -10.65 2.46
CA PHE A 255 -16.24 -9.99 1.45
C PHE A 255 -15.65 -8.65 1.93
N GLY A 256 -15.95 -8.24 3.17
CA GLY A 256 -15.65 -6.90 3.68
C GLY A 256 -16.50 -5.84 2.96
N GLY A 257 -16.05 -4.59 2.99
CA GLY A 257 -16.71 -3.52 2.25
C GLY A 257 -17.93 -2.92 2.94
N SER A 258 -18.42 -3.51 4.03
CA SER A 258 -19.61 -3.03 4.74
C SER A 258 -19.55 -3.36 6.23
N PRO A 259 -20.28 -2.62 7.08
CA PRO A 259 -20.43 -2.94 8.51
C PRO A 259 -21.47 -4.05 8.78
N HIS A 260 -21.98 -4.70 7.73
CA HIS A 260 -22.96 -5.77 7.88
C HIS A 260 -22.35 -7.00 8.57
N GLY A 261 -23.22 -7.78 9.21
CA GLY A 261 -22.84 -9.07 9.79
C GLY A 261 -22.31 -10.04 8.74
N CYS A 262 -21.54 -11.02 9.19
CA CYS A 262 -21.07 -12.10 8.35
C CYS A 262 -22.23 -12.91 7.78
N ARG A 263 -22.05 -13.36 6.53
CA ARG A 263 -23.04 -14.15 5.80
C ARG A 263 -22.85 -15.63 6.13
N PRO A 264 -23.91 -16.41 6.39
CA PRO A 264 -23.76 -17.84 6.61
C PRO A 264 -23.31 -18.53 5.32
N CYS A 265 -22.50 -19.57 5.47
CA CYS A 265 -22.26 -20.52 4.39
C CYS A 265 -23.58 -21.20 3.99
N GLN A 266 -23.62 -21.77 2.77
CA GLN A 266 -24.77 -22.54 2.32
C GLN A 266 -25.03 -23.74 3.24
N GLN A 267 -26.26 -24.24 3.27
CA GLN A 267 -26.60 -25.42 4.06
C GLN A 267 -25.66 -26.59 3.72
N GLY A 268 -25.19 -27.31 4.75
CA GLY A 268 -24.23 -28.39 4.59
C GLY A 268 -22.78 -27.94 4.36
N HIS A 269 -22.49 -26.64 4.40
CA HIS A 269 -21.14 -26.09 4.32
C HIS A 269 -20.73 -25.39 5.62
N THR A 270 -19.43 -25.27 5.83
CA THR A 270 -18.83 -24.54 6.95
C THR A 270 -17.57 -23.81 6.49
N SER A 271 -17.05 -22.93 7.33
CA SER A 271 -15.82 -22.17 7.08
C SER A 271 -15.06 -21.98 8.38
N ALA A 272 -13.76 -21.72 8.27
CA ALA A 272 -12.96 -21.25 9.39
C ALA A 272 -13.35 -19.83 9.79
N ARG A 273 -12.88 -19.39 10.97
CA ARG A 273 -13.05 -17.98 11.36
C ARG A 273 -12.34 -17.07 10.38
N GLY A 274 -12.92 -15.90 10.16
CA GLY A 274 -12.31 -14.90 9.28
C GLY A 274 -12.43 -15.21 7.78
N ALA A 275 -13.32 -16.11 7.35
CA ALA A 275 -13.49 -16.41 5.93
C ALA A 275 -13.91 -15.15 5.13
N GLU A 276 -13.16 -14.85 4.09
CA GLU A 276 -13.26 -13.65 3.24
C GLU A 276 -14.25 -13.82 2.08
N SER A 277 -14.65 -15.04 1.75
CA SER A 277 -15.56 -15.30 0.64
C SER A 277 -16.34 -16.61 0.82
N SER A 278 -17.43 -16.74 0.06
CA SER A 278 -18.17 -18.00 -0.02
C SER A 278 -17.34 -19.13 -0.62
N ALA A 279 -16.28 -18.83 -1.38
CA ALA A 279 -15.39 -19.85 -1.91
C ALA A 279 -14.69 -20.61 -0.78
N GLN A 280 -14.45 -19.98 0.37
CA GLN A 280 -13.85 -20.64 1.55
C GLN A 280 -14.85 -21.44 2.38
N CYS A 281 -16.13 -21.51 1.97
CA CYS A 281 -17.08 -22.44 2.55
C CYS A 281 -16.82 -23.84 1.98
N VAL A 282 -16.42 -24.78 2.84
CA VAL A 282 -16.15 -26.18 2.52
C VAL A 282 -17.33 -27.06 2.91
N VAL A 283 -17.52 -28.19 2.24
CA VAL A 283 -18.62 -29.12 2.56
C VAL A 283 -18.36 -29.77 3.93
N THR A 284 -19.34 -29.76 4.83
CA THR A 284 -19.23 -30.38 6.17
C THR A 284 -19.11 -31.90 6.13
N TRP A 285 -19.68 -32.49 5.08
CA TRP A 285 -19.71 -33.91 4.79
C TRP A 285 -19.46 -34.06 3.30
N PRO A 286 -18.20 -34.05 2.85
CA PRO A 286 -17.91 -34.18 1.44
C PRO A 286 -18.46 -35.53 0.96
N GLN A 287 -19.56 -35.44 0.20
CA GLN A 287 -20.17 -36.53 -0.54
C GLN A 287 -19.72 -36.42 -2.00
N GLU A 288 -18.41 -36.29 -2.26
CA GLU A 288 -17.95 -36.10 -3.65
C GLU A 288 -18.64 -37.10 -4.58
N LEU A 289 -18.97 -36.64 -5.78
CA LEU A 289 -20.00 -37.17 -6.68
C LEU A 289 -19.83 -38.64 -7.13
N ASP A 290 -18.77 -39.34 -6.70
CA ASP A 290 -18.52 -40.78 -6.91
C ASP A 290 -18.20 -41.55 -5.60
N SER A 291 -18.30 -40.90 -4.43
CA SER A 291 -17.77 -41.34 -3.12
C SER A 291 -18.68 -42.28 -2.32
N TYR A 292 -19.82 -42.71 -2.87
CA TYR A 292 -20.66 -43.71 -2.19
C TYR A 292 -19.95 -45.06 -1.97
N THR A 293 -18.74 -45.22 -2.49
CA THR A 293 -17.98 -46.47 -2.41
C THR A 293 -16.60 -46.30 -1.78
N THR A 294 -16.13 -45.09 -1.42
CA THR A 294 -14.77 -44.98 -0.87
C THR A 294 -14.77 -45.14 0.64
N GLN A 295 -14.35 -46.31 1.10
CA GLN A 295 -14.13 -46.64 2.50
C GLN A 295 -12.74 -46.22 2.97
N LEU A 296 -12.61 -45.73 4.20
CA LEU A 296 -11.33 -45.55 4.87
C LEU A 296 -11.12 -46.70 5.86
N PRO A 297 -10.41 -47.78 5.46
CA PRO A 297 -10.18 -48.90 6.37
C PRO A 297 -9.47 -48.44 7.65
N VAL A 298 -9.85 -49.04 8.77
CA VAL A 298 -9.23 -48.76 10.08
C VAL A 298 -8.41 -49.98 10.47
N SER A 299 -7.16 -49.79 10.90
CA SER A 299 -6.27 -50.93 11.22
C SER A 299 -6.74 -51.77 12.41
N ASP A 300 -7.60 -51.21 13.26
CA ASP A 300 -8.21 -51.86 14.41
C ASP A 300 -9.73 -51.64 14.38
N GLU A 301 -10.47 -52.67 13.99
CA GLU A 301 -11.94 -52.64 13.95
C GLU A 301 -12.58 -52.41 15.33
N GLY A 302 -11.85 -52.66 16.42
CA GLY A 302 -12.29 -52.35 17.78
C GLY A 302 -12.32 -50.86 18.12
N ALA A 303 -11.74 -50.00 17.27
CA ALA A 303 -11.77 -48.55 17.44
C ALA A 303 -13.14 -47.94 17.09
N TRP A 304 -13.98 -48.67 16.36
CA TRP A 304 -15.32 -48.23 16.02
C TRP A 304 -16.26 -48.32 17.24
N THR A 305 -17.11 -47.32 17.40
CA THR A 305 -18.23 -47.33 18.36
C THR A 305 -19.53 -47.52 17.60
N ASP A 306 -20.31 -48.56 17.92
CA ASP A 306 -21.65 -48.75 17.36
C ASP A 306 -22.61 -47.68 17.90
N VAL A 307 -23.33 -46.97 17.02
CA VAL A 307 -24.20 -45.83 17.40
C VAL A 307 -25.69 -46.17 17.33
N ALA A 308 -26.03 -47.23 16.62
CA ALA A 308 -27.39 -47.74 16.52
C ALA A 308 -27.38 -49.25 16.20
N ALA A 309 -28.29 -50.00 16.84
CA ALA A 309 -28.58 -51.38 16.50
C ALA A 309 -29.87 -51.45 15.66
N GLY A 310 -29.79 -52.04 14.46
CA GLY A 310 -30.94 -52.27 13.55
C GLY A 310 -31.27 -51.08 12.64
N ASP A 311 -31.67 -51.39 11.39
CA ASP A 311 -32.20 -50.50 10.33
C ASP A 311 -31.69 -49.04 10.32
N ALA A 312 -30.40 -48.84 10.62
CA ALA A 312 -29.82 -47.51 10.63
C ALA A 312 -29.78 -47.02 9.18
N SER A 313 -30.34 -45.84 8.90
CA SER A 313 -30.09 -45.16 7.62
C SER A 313 -28.74 -44.44 7.67
N GLU A 314 -28.15 -44.14 6.52
CA GLU A 314 -26.96 -43.26 6.44
C GLU A 314 -27.22 -41.94 7.19
N GLN A 315 -28.42 -41.38 7.05
CA GLN A 315 -28.84 -40.17 7.74
C GLN A 315 -28.84 -40.32 9.27
N ALA A 316 -29.28 -41.48 9.79
CA ALA A 316 -29.20 -41.79 11.22
C ALA A 316 -27.74 -41.91 11.68
N CYS A 317 -26.88 -42.49 10.83
CA CYS A 317 -25.46 -42.65 11.15
C CYS A 317 -24.73 -41.31 11.21
N LYS A 318 -25.00 -40.45 10.23
CA LYS A 318 -24.56 -39.06 10.21
C LYS A 318 -25.06 -38.27 11.42
N ALA A 319 -26.31 -38.47 11.84
CA ALA A 319 -26.86 -37.83 13.04
C ALA A 319 -26.22 -38.33 14.34
N GLY A 320 -25.83 -39.62 14.40
CA GLY A 320 -25.10 -40.21 15.52
C GLY A 320 -23.65 -39.72 15.65
N CYS A 321 -23.06 -39.26 14.54
CA CYS A 321 -21.72 -38.68 14.50
C CYS A 321 -21.75 -37.22 14.99
N GLY A 322 -21.81 -37.06 16.31
CA GLY A 322 -21.92 -35.77 17.01
C GLY A 322 -20.59 -35.01 17.16
N ALA A 323 -20.50 -34.17 18.19
CA ALA A 323 -19.28 -33.42 18.51
C ALA A 323 -18.14 -34.38 18.93
N GLY A 324 -16.98 -34.26 18.28
CA GLY A 324 -15.83 -35.13 18.53
C GLY A 324 -15.80 -36.40 17.69
N CYS A 325 -16.79 -36.61 16.82
CA CYS A 325 -16.74 -37.67 15.83
C CYS A 325 -15.83 -37.28 14.65
N ILE A 326 -14.92 -38.16 14.25
CA ILE A 326 -14.05 -37.97 13.08
C ILE A 326 -14.79 -38.39 11.81
N MET A 327 -15.37 -39.60 11.83
CA MET A 327 -16.01 -40.21 10.68
C MET A 327 -17.07 -41.22 11.10
N TYR A 328 -18.03 -41.46 10.22
CA TYR A 328 -18.97 -42.57 10.35
C TYR A 328 -18.76 -43.59 9.24
N HIS A 329 -19.11 -44.83 9.54
CA HIS A 329 -19.12 -45.96 8.62
C HIS A 329 -20.49 -46.61 8.66
N TYR A 330 -21.12 -46.71 7.50
CA TYR A 330 -22.43 -47.34 7.32
C TYR A 330 -22.32 -48.51 6.34
N ALA A 331 -22.54 -49.73 6.85
CA ALA A 331 -22.54 -50.94 6.03
C ALA A 331 -23.97 -51.28 5.60
N THR A 332 -24.27 -51.13 4.31
CA THR A 332 -25.63 -51.28 3.76
C THR A 332 -26.18 -52.70 3.96
N GLY A 333 -25.35 -53.73 3.79
CA GLY A 333 -25.76 -55.13 3.95
C GLY A 333 -26.01 -55.57 5.40
N GLU A 334 -25.45 -54.87 6.38
CA GLU A 334 -25.57 -55.22 7.80
C GLU A 334 -26.53 -54.31 8.57
N GLY A 335 -26.92 -53.16 7.98
CA GLY A 335 -27.71 -52.13 8.67
C GLY A 335 -27.00 -51.58 9.91
N LYS A 336 -25.66 -51.66 9.96
CA LYS A 336 -24.85 -51.22 11.09
C LYS A 336 -24.26 -49.84 10.85
N CYS A 337 -24.40 -49.00 11.87
CA CYS A 337 -23.78 -47.70 11.92
C CYS A 337 -22.69 -47.68 12.99
N ARG A 338 -21.48 -47.27 12.58
CA ARG A 338 -20.32 -47.11 13.44
C ARG A 338 -19.77 -45.70 13.31
N VAL A 339 -19.23 -45.17 14.40
CA VAL A 339 -18.49 -43.90 14.40
C VAL A 339 -17.10 -44.08 15.00
N LEU A 340 -16.15 -43.34 14.45
CA LEU A 340 -14.82 -43.20 15.00
C LEU A 340 -14.74 -41.86 15.73
N LEU A 341 -14.39 -41.89 17.00
CA LEU A 341 -14.28 -40.71 17.84
C LEU A 341 -12.83 -40.21 17.89
N ALA A 342 -12.66 -38.90 17.99
CA ALA A 342 -11.37 -38.27 18.22
C ALA A 342 -10.90 -38.50 19.65
N LEU A 343 -9.59 -38.63 19.83
CA LEU A 343 -8.98 -38.56 21.15
C LEU A 343 -9.10 -37.14 21.70
N THR A 344 -9.56 -37.05 22.95
CA THR A 344 -9.55 -35.80 23.72
C THR A 344 -8.25 -35.68 24.52
N PRO A 345 -7.81 -34.47 24.92
CA PRO A 345 -6.57 -34.26 25.68
C PRO A 345 -6.46 -35.06 26.99
N ASP A 346 -7.61 -35.35 27.57
CA ASP A 346 -7.86 -36.09 28.81
C ASP A 346 -8.01 -37.61 28.61
N ALA A 347 -8.02 -38.10 27.36
CA ALA A 347 -8.10 -39.52 27.05
C ALA A 347 -6.76 -40.25 27.30
N ALA A 348 -6.85 -41.49 27.77
CA ALA A 348 -5.68 -42.36 27.89
C ALA A 348 -5.02 -42.59 26.51
N GLY A 349 -3.69 -42.45 26.44
CA GLY A 349 -2.94 -42.60 25.18
C GLY A 349 -2.81 -41.32 24.35
N PHE A 350 -3.34 -40.18 24.80
CA PHE A 350 -3.16 -38.88 24.13
C PHE A 350 -1.68 -38.45 24.03
N SER A 351 -0.83 -38.89 24.96
CA SER A 351 0.63 -38.66 24.90
C SER A 351 1.31 -39.40 23.73
N SER A 352 0.69 -40.45 23.22
CA SER A 352 1.12 -41.24 22.06
C SER A 352 0.10 -41.12 20.93
N ARG A 353 -0.35 -39.90 20.65
CA ARG A 353 -1.31 -39.60 19.58
C ARG A 353 -0.61 -39.36 18.24
N ALA A 354 -1.37 -39.54 17.17
CA ALA A 354 -1.06 -38.98 15.85
C ALA A 354 -2.15 -37.96 15.48
N ALA A 355 -1.80 -36.98 14.65
CA ALA A 355 -2.79 -36.10 14.04
C ALA A 355 -3.11 -36.58 12.63
N VAL A 356 -4.39 -36.63 12.29
CA VAL A 356 -4.87 -36.96 10.94
C VAL A 356 -5.58 -35.75 10.36
N GLY A 357 -5.17 -35.35 9.15
CA GLY A 357 -5.72 -34.21 8.43
C GLY A 357 -6.47 -34.67 7.18
N PHE A 358 -7.79 -34.47 7.14
CA PHE A 358 -8.63 -34.77 5.98
C PHE A 358 -8.70 -33.56 5.04
N LYS A 359 -8.61 -33.77 3.74
CA LYS A 359 -8.78 -32.67 2.77
C LYS A 359 -10.19 -32.07 2.89
N ALA A 360 -10.28 -30.76 3.03
CA ALA A 360 -11.54 -30.03 2.97
C ALA A 360 -11.69 -29.37 1.59
N PHE A 361 -12.69 -29.81 0.85
CA PHE A 361 -12.94 -29.38 -0.51
C PHE A 361 -13.98 -28.26 -0.57
N SER A 362 -13.78 -27.32 -1.50
CA SER A 362 -14.83 -26.42 -1.99
C SER A 362 -14.70 -26.27 -3.50
N GLY A 363 -15.77 -26.55 -4.24
CA GLY A 363 -15.84 -26.34 -5.69
C GLY A 363 -14.71 -26.99 -6.50
N GLY A 364 -14.18 -28.14 -6.05
CA GLY A 364 -13.09 -28.87 -6.74
C GLY A 364 -11.67 -28.41 -6.41
N ALA A 365 -11.48 -27.48 -5.48
CA ALA A 365 -10.17 -27.11 -4.95
C ALA A 365 -10.03 -27.54 -3.48
N VAL A 366 -8.85 -28.04 -3.12
CA VAL A 366 -8.48 -28.24 -1.71
C VAL A 366 -8.17 -26.87 -1.12
N LEU A 367 -9.05 -26.39 -0.26
CA LEU A 367 -8.89 -25.08 0.37
C LEU A 367 -8.33 -25.18 1.78
N ASP A 368 -8.52 -26.32 2.44
CA ASP A 368 -8.09 -26.51 3.83
C ASP A 368 -7.96 -27.99 4.20
N TYR A 369 -7.62 -28.26 5.45
CA TYR A 369 -7.62 -29.59 6.06
C TYR A 369 -8.34 -29.57 7.42
N ALA A 370 -9.13 -30.62 7.69
CA ALA A 370 -9.74 -30.85 9.00
C ALA A 370 -8.90 -31.83 9.82
N PHE A 371 -8.37 -31.39 10.97
CA PHE A 371 -7.47 -32.17 11.80
C PHE A 371 -8.12 -32.75 13.06
N PHE A 372 -7.80 -34.02 13.32
CA PHE A 372 -8.24 -34.77 14.49
C PHE A 372 -7.08 -35.56 15.11
N TYR A 373 -7.18 -35.88 16.40
CA TYR A 373 -6.23 -36.74 17.08
C TYR A 373 -6.76 -38.18 17.19
N ILE A 374 -5.88 -39.14 16.92
CA ILE A 374 -6.14 -40.59 17.04
C ILE A 374 -4.98 -41.27 17.76
N PRO A 375 -5.15 -42.49 18.30
CA PRO A 375 -4.03 -43.24 18.85
C PRO A 375 -2.94 -43.44 17.78
N ALA A 376 -1.66 -43.31 18.13
CA ALA A 376 -0.59 -43.44 17.13
C ALA A 376 -0.53 -44.85 16.51
N SER A 377 -1.05 -45.87 17.17
CA SER A 377 -1.16 -47.23 16.63
C SER A 377 -2.27 -47.38 15.58
N LEU A 378 -3.22 -46.44 15.52
CA LEU A 378 -4.36 -46.49 14.61
C LEU A 378 -3.95 -45.92 13.24
N MET A 379 -4.21 -46.67 12.17
CA MET A 379 -4.07 -46.23 10.79
C MET A 379 -5.45 -46.09 10.16
N LEU A 380 -5.63 -45.00 9.40
CA LEU A 380 -6.86 -44.70 8.67
C LEU A 380 -6.54 -44.65 7.17
N GLY A 381 -7.21 -45.48 6.37
CA GLY A 381 -6.97 -45.58 4.94
C GLY A 381 -5.79 -46.48 4.56
N VAL A 382 -5.50 -46.50 3.27
CA VAL A 382 -4.36 -47.24 2.68
C VAL A 382 -3.21 -46.26 2.47
N GLN A 383 -2.05 -46.53 3.07
CA GLN A 383 -0.87 -45.69 2.90
C GLN A 383 -0.39 -45.75 1.44
N ILE A 384 -0.34 -44.59 0.77
CA ILE A 384 0.14 -44.48 -0.61
C ILE A 384 1.59 -43.98 -0.68
N ARG A 385 2.03 -43.21 0.33
CA ARG A 385 3.37 -42.63 0.35
C ARG A 385 3.81 -42.27 1.76
N ASP A 386 5.03 -42.64 2.11
CA ASP A 386 5.74 -42.04 3.24
C ASP A 386 6.54 -40.84 2.73
N VAL A 387 6.30 -39.66 3.31
CA VAL A 387 7.01 -38.41 2.98
C VAL A 387 8.21 -38.23 3.91
N GLY A 388 8.24 -38.92 5.05
CA GLY A 388 9.28 -38.80 6.07
C GLY A 388 9.16 -37.54 6.91
N SER A 389 10.29 -37.05 7.42
CA SER A 389 10.39 -35.85 8.24
C SER A 389 10.39 -34.60 7.36
N VAL A 390 9.27 -33.88 7.33
CA VAL A 390 9.07 -32.62 6.58
C VAL A 390 8.30 -31.63 7.43
N THR A 391 8.21 -30.37 7.00
CA THR A 391 7.29 -29.41 7.64
C THR A 391 5.83 -29.78 7.37
N LEU A 392 4.90 -29.32 8.23
CA LEU A 392 3.47 -29.52 8.00
C LEU A 392 3.04 -28.95 6.63
N GLY A 393 3.51 -27.76 6.27
CA GLY A 393 3.20 -27.14 4.98
C GLY A 393 3.67 -27.97 3.77
N GLU A 394 4.83 -28.63 3.87
CA GLU A 394 5.33 -29.55 2.84
C GLU A 394 4.53 -30.84 2.76
N CYS A 395 4.15 -31.42 3.90
CA CYS A 395 3.28 -32.60 3.98
C CYS A 395 1.94 -32.35 3.30
N LEU A 396 1.27 -31.25 3.64
CA LEU A 396 -0.01 -30.86 3.05
C LEU A 396 0.10 -30.55 1.57
N ARG A 397 1.17 -29.86 1.14
CA ARG A 397 1.43 -29.61 -0.27
C ARG A 397 1.66 -30.90 -1.06
N ALA A 398 2.31 -31.90 -0.46
CA ALA A 398 2.49 -33.21 -1.08
C ALA A 398 1.15 -33.94 -1.26
N CYS A 399 0.26 -33.89 -0.26
CA CYS A 399 -1.08 -34.46 -0.35
C CYS A 399 -1.95 -33.72 -1.38
N SER A 400 -1.95 -32.39 -1.39
CA SER A 400 -2.74 -31.59 -2.34
C SER A 400 -2.33 -31.79 -3.80
N ARG A 401 -1.08 -32.19 -4.07
CA ARG A 401 -0.60 -32.53 -5.43
C ARG A 401 -0.94 -33.96 -5.87
N SER A 402 -1.40 -34.81 -4.95
CA SER A 402 -1.79 -36.17 -5.24
C SER A 402 -3.31 -36.26 -5.27
N GLU A 403 -3.87 -36.62 -6.43
CA GLU A 403 -5.31 -36.86 -6.60
C GLU A 403 -5.79 -38.04 -5.74
N ALA A 404 -4.91 -39.03 -5.50
CA ALA A 404 -5.22 -40.18 -4.65
C ALA A 404 -5.15 -39.87 -3.14
N CYS A 405 -4.46 -38.81 -2.72
CA CYS A 405 -4.36 -38.50 -1.29
C CYS A 405 -5.69 -37.94 -0.78
N VAL A 406 -6.31 -38.59 0.20
CA VAL A 406 -7.55 -38.12 0.85
C VAL A 406 -7.25 -37.58 2.26
N LEU A 407 -6.26 -38.16 2.94
CA LEU A 407 -5.83 -37.73 4.26
C LEU A 407 -4.32 -37.83 4.45
N VAL A 408 -3.80 -37.01 5.35
CA VAL A 408 -2.44 -37.10 5.88
C VAL A 408 -2.46 -37.63 7.31
N ARG A 409 -1.44 -38.40 7.68
CA ARG A 409 -1.14 -38.70 9.08
C ARG A 409 0.21 -38.11 9.41
N VAL A 410 0.26 -37.33 10.49
CA VAL A 410 1.49 -36.68 10.96
C VAL A 410 1.75 -37.02 12.42
N THR A 411 3.02 -37.11 12.78
CA THR A 411 3.47 -37.25 14.17
C THR A 411 4.56 -36.23 14.48
N GLY A 412 4.71 -35.88 15.76
CA GLY A 412 5.67 -34.90 16.23
C GLY A 412 5.04 -33.53 16.55
N ASP A 413 5.90 -32.60 16.94
CA ASP A 413 5.52 -31.27 17.37
C ASP A 413 5.29 -30.36 16.16
N ALA A 414 4.04 -30.03 15.84
CA ALA A 414 3.70 -29.04 14.83
C ALA A 414 3.06 -27.80 15.45
N ALA A 415 3.77 -27.21 16.42
CA ALA A 415 3.52 -25.86 16.96
C ALA A 415 3.81 -24.74 15.94
N GLY A 416 3.36 -24.89 14.68
CA GLY A 416 3.55 -23.90 13.64
C GLY A 416 4.01 -24.48 12.30
N SER A 417 3.91 -23.66 11.27
CA SER A 417 4.21 -24.02 9.88
C SER A 417 5.68 -24.33 9.61
N SER A 418 6.60 -23.91 10.49
CA SER A 418 8.06 -24.12 10.35
C SER A 418 8.61 -25.27 11.18
N SER A 419 7.82 -25.91 12.04
CA SER A 419 8.28 -27.05 12.84
C SER A 419 8.35 -28.31 11.98
N SER A 420 9.46 -29.04 12.11
CA SER A 420 9.64 -30.33 11.43
C SER A 420 8.79 -31.40 12.11
N LEU A 421 8.00 -32.12 11.33
CA LEU A 421 7.27 -33.30 11.79
C LEU A 421 8.24 -34.47 11.96
N ASN A 422 7.99 -35.34 12.93
CA ASN A 422 8.73 -36.60 13.07
C ASN A 422 8.42 -37.54 11.90
N SER A 423 7.17 -37.53 11.41
CA SER A 423 6.77 -38.23 10.19
C SER A 423 5.54 -37.61 9.55
N CYS A 424 5.45 -37.75 8.23
CA CYS A 424 4.29 -37.46 7.41
C CYS A 424 4.05 -38.62 6.46
N ALA A 425 2.85 -39.18 6.48
CA ALA A 425 2.42 -40.20 5.53
C ALA A 425 1.08 -39.81 4.87
N LEU A 426 0.95 -40.14 3.60
CA LEU A 426 -0.22 -39.86 2.76
C LEU A 426 -1.04 -41.13 2.62
N PHE A 427 -2.37 -41.00 2.71
CA PHE A 427 -3.29 -42.13 2.65
C PHE A 427 -4.42 -41.86 1.66
N THR A 428 -4.94 -42.93 1.09
CA THR A 428 -6.14 -42.96 0.23
C THR A 428 -7.23 -43.82 0.88
N GLY A 429 -8.45 -43.74 0.35
CA GLY A 429 -9.49 -44.73 0.63
C GLY A 429 -9.44 -45.92 -0.34
N GLN A 430 -10.24 -46.93 -0.03
CA GLN A 430 -10.44 -48.11 -0.85
C GLN A 430 -11.89 -48.16 -1.35
N LEU A 431 -12.11 -48.64 -2.56
CA LEU A 431 -13.47 -48.84 -3.08
C LEU A 431 -14.10 -50.08 -2.43
N ASP A 432 -15.23 -49.88 -1.78
CA ASP A 432 -16.13 -50.88 -1.20
C ASP A 432 -17.58 -50.51 -1.58
N PRO A 433 -18.24 -51.28 -2.44
CA PRO A 433 -19.62 -50.99 -2.85
C PRO A 433 -20.65 -51.22 -1.75
N ASP A 434 -20.30 -51.94 -0.68
CA ASP A 434 -21.24 -52.34 0.38
C ASP A 434 -21.20 -51.39 1.58
N SER A 435 -20.22 -50.47 1.63
CA SER A 435 -20.05 -49.51 2.72
C SER A 435 -19.91 -48.07 2.26
N ILE A 436 -20.46 -47.17 3.09
CA ILE A 436 -20.32 -45.73 2.94
C ILE A 436 -19.52 -45.24 4.15
N THR A 437 -18.39 -44.58 3.88
CA THR A 437 -17.62 -43.86 4.91
C THR A 437 -17.64 -42.38 4.59
N SER A 438 -17.89 -41.53 5.58
CA SER A 438 -17.73 -40.09 5.44
C SER A 438 -17.10 -39.51 6.70
N TYR A 439 -16.30 -38.46 6.53
CA TYR A 439 -15.64 -37.76 7.63
C TYR A 439 -16.26 -36.38 7.84
N GLN A 440 -16.23 -35.94 9.09
CA GLN A 440 -16.74 -34.65 9.48
C GLN A 440 -15.70 -33.58 9.17
N VAL A 441 -16.13 -32.52 8.50
CA VAL A 441 -15.40 -31.25 8.46
C VAL A 441 -16.10 -30.31 9.43
N ALA A 442 -15.66 -30.34 10.69
CA ALA A 442 -16.18 -29.42 11.69
C ALA A 442 -15.34 -28.14 11.71
N PRO A 443 -15.96 -26.96 11.83
CA PRO A 443 -15.28 -25.68 11.71
C PRO A 443 -14.07 -25.51 12.65
N GLN A 444 -14.18 -25.99 13.90
CA GLN A 444 -13.12 -25.89 14.90
C GLN A 444 -11.91 -26.80 14.64
N HIS A 445 -11.99 -27.68 13.64
CA HIS A 445 -10.91 -28.59 13.25
C HIS A 445 -10.20 -28.12 11.97
N LEU A 446 -10.62 -27.02 11.35
CA LEU A 446 -9.99 -26.48 10.15
C LEU A 446 -8.62 -25.87 10.46
N LEU A 447 -7.59 -26.24 9.69
CA LEU A 447 -6.21 -25.78 9.88
C LEU A 447 -6.08 -24.26 9.77
N SER A 448 -6.83 -23.62 8.85
CA SER A 448 -6.77 -22.16 8.66
C SER A 448 -7.16 -21.35 9.90
N ASP A 449 -7.79 -21.96 10.91
CA ASP A 449 -8.15 -21.31 12.17
C ASP A 449 -7.08 -21.40 13.27
N GLY A 450 -5.83 -21.68 12.88
CA GLY A 450 -4.71 -21.77 13.81
C GLY A 450 -4.70 -23.09 14.57
N PHE A 451 -4.99 -24.21 13.90
CA PHE A 451 -4.70 -25.53 14.46
C PHE A 451 -3.19 -25.65 14.68
N GLU A 452 -2.76 -25.34 15.90
CA GLU A 452 -1.44 -25.64 16.41
C GLU A 452 -1.48 -27.08 16.92
N VAL A 453 -0.65 -27.95 16.36
CA VAL A 453 -0.61 -29.38 16.73
C VAL A 453 -0.15 -29.59 18.20
N ASN A 454 0.26 -28.51 18.88
CA ASN A 454 0.88 -28.54 20.20
C ASN A 454 0.07 -27.87 21.34
N THR A 455 -1.00 -27.11 21.08
CA THR A 455 -1.68 -26.32 22.14
C THR A 455 -3.08 -26.82 22.53
N LEU A 456 -3.30 -28.13 22.42
CA LEU A 456 -4.42 -28.82 23.10
C LEU A 456 -3.91 -29.88 24.07
#